data_AF-A0A1N6ZB42-F1
#
_entry.id   AF-A0A1N6ZB42-F1
#
_cell.length_a   1.000
_cell.length_b   1.000
_cell.length_c   1.000
_cell.angle_alpha   90.00
_cell.angle_beta   90.00
_cell.angle_gamma   90.00
#
_symmetry.space_group_name_H-M   'P 1'
#
loop_
_entity.id
_entity.type
_entity.pdbx_description
1 polymer ?
#
loop_
_entity_poly.entity_id
_entity_poly.type
_entity_poly.pdbx_seq_one_letter_code
_entity_poly.pdbx_strand_id
1 'polypeptide(L)'
;MAPVNYILLYGPRQEDVTSAVQQLADLYSESGFTDGITVNMSTVKENLYMLYFSNQPDFERFKYFVNYLTYPEVDNFKAKVLGYWTVTAEDNLPRKYIGQRALVYVSDQDTEGDNVCAVFEGHKSAIKMGFASGEEYQVLEEKEFSFSEPLFETQDFSPLKTFSPDRSYHQEATKPGCSLILAIFLVFGSFLLWMIK
;
A
#
# COMPACT_ATOMS: atom_id res chain seq x y z
N MET A 1 11.31 12.13 -17.68
CA MET A 1 10.17 11.29 -17.26
C MET A 1 10.56 10.69 -15.93
N ALA A 2 9.73 10.80 -14.89
CA ALA A 2 10.03 10.14 -13.61
C ALA A 2 10.01 8.61 -13.82
N PRO A 3 10.84 7.84 -13.09
CA PRO A 3 10.77 6.38 -13.15
C PRO A 3 9.36 5.92 -12.73
N VAL A 4 8.86 4.89 -13.38
CA VAL A 4 7.55 4.30 -13.03
C VAL A 4 7.65 3.68 -11.64
N ASN A 5 6.64 3.88 -10.78
CA ASN A 5 6.56 3.23 -9.49
C ASN A 5 5.96 1.83 -9.64
N TYR A 6 6.54 0.84 -8.97
CA TYR A 6 6.16 -0.57 -9.12
C TYR A 6 6.50 -1.38 -7.87
N ILE A 7 5.92 -2.58 -7.77
CA ILE A 7 6.22 -3.55 -6.71
C ILE A 7 6.74 -4.84 -7.35
N LEU A 8 7.82 -5.39 -6.82
CA LEU A 8 8.35 -6.71 -7.17
C LEU A 8 7.97 -7.74 -6.12
N LEU A 9 7.56 -8.92 -6.59
CA LEU A 9 7.32 -10.10 -5.77
C LEU A 9 8.29 -11.20 -6.20
N TYR A 10 9.17 -11.63 -5.30
CA TYR A 10 10.10 -12.73 -5.54
C TYR A 10 9.68 -13.98 -4.77
N GLY A 11 9.56 -15.11 -5.47
CA GLY A 11 9.34 -16.43 -4.88
C GLY A 11 7.93 -17.02 -4.91
N PRO A 12 6.81 -16.26 -4.85
CA PRO A 12 5.49 -16.88 -4.72
C PRO A 12 5.08 -17.62 -6.01
N ARG A 13 4.15 -18.58 -5.90
CA ARG A 13 3.59 -19.26 -7.07
C ARG A 13 2.61 -18.33 -7.79
N GLN A 14 2.44 -18.51 -9.09
CA GLN A 14 1.59 -17.65 -9.91
C GLN A 14 0.13 -17.59 -9.41
N GLU A 15 -0.42 -18.71 -8.95
CA GLU A 15 -1.76 -18.80 -8.36
C GLU A 15 -1.88 -18.02 -7.05
N ASP A 16 -0.84 -18.03 -6.23
CA ASP A 16 -0.79 -17.30 -4.96
C ASP A 16 -0.72 -15.79 -5.23
N VAL A 17 0.10 -15.36 -6.21
CA VAL A 17 0.15 -13.96 -6.66
C VAL A 17 -1.20 -13.50 -7.19
N THR A 18 -1.84 -14.31 -8.02
CA THR A 18 -3.15 -13.98 -8.58
C THR A 18 -4.18 -13.77 -7.48
N SER A 19 -4.17 -14.64 -6.47
CA SER A 19 -5.09 -14.57 -5.33
C SER A 19 -4.80 -13.34 -4.46
N ALA A 20 -3.54 -13.12 -4.09
CA ALA A 20 -3.13 -11.98 -3.26
C ALA A 20 -3.42 -10.63 -3.93
N VAL A 21 -3.14 -10.50 -5.23
CA VAL A 21 -3.40 -9.25 -5.96
C VAL A 21 -4.90 -9.00 -6.16
N GLN A 22 -5.71 -10.04 -6.37
CA GLN A 22 -7.16 -9.88 -6.40
C GLN A 22 -7.69 -9.42 -5.04
N GLN A 23 -7.30 -10.08 -3.95
CA GLN A 23 -7.71 -9.70 -2.60
C GLN A 23 -7.27 -8.26 -2.26
N LEU A 24 -6.05 -7.85 -2.64
CA LEU A 24 -5.60 -6.46 -2.54
C LEU A 24 -6.54 -5.52 -3.30
N ALA A 25 -6.89 -5.87 -4.55
CA ALA A 25 -7.74 -5.03 -5.37
C ALA A 25 -9.14 -4.84 -4.75
N ASP A 26 -9.70 -5.92 -4.22
CA ASP A 26 -11.01 -5.94 -3.59
C ASP A 26 -11.00 -5.17 -2.26
N LEU A 27 -10.01 -5.42 -1.41
CA LEU A 27 -9.87 -4.79 -0.09
C LEU A 27 -9.77 -3.27 -0.17
N TYR A 28 -9.06 -2.76 -1.18
CA TYR A 28 -8.84 -1.32 -1.37
C TYR A 28 -9.71 -0.73 -2.50
N SER A 29 -10.81 -1.40 -2.85
CA SER A 29 -11.69 -1.02 -3.97
C SER A 29 -12.23 0.41 -3.87
N GLU A 30 -12.54 0.88 -2.66
CA GLU A 30 -13.07 2.22 -2.41
C GLU A 30 -12.05 3.34 -2.68
N SER A 31 -10.76 3.01 -2.76
CA SER A 31 -9.70 3.99 -3.01
C SER A 31 -9.63 4.46 -4.47
N GLY A 32 -10.14 3.65 -5.41
CA GLY A 32 -9.99 3.87 -6.86
C GLY A 32 -8.58 3.61 -7.42
N PHE A 33 -7.56 3.44 -6.57
CA PHE A 33 -6.18 3.15 -6.99
C PHE A 33 -6.00 1.70 -7.45
N THR A 34 -6.89 0.80 -7.04
CA THR A 34 -6.85 -0.61 -7.42
C THR A 34 -7.67 -0.96 -8.66
N ASP A 35 -8.31 0.02 -9.29
CA ASP A 35 -8.97 -0.13 -10.59
C ASP A 35 -7.91 -0.25 -11.72
N GLY A 36 -7.33 -1.45 -11.85
CA GLY A 36 -6.34 -1.78 -12.88
C GLY A 36 -4.94 -2.00 -12.34
N ILE A 37 -4.73 -3.06 -11.56
CA ILE A 37 -3.40 -3.54 -11.17
C ILE A 37 -2.91 -4.51 -12.24
N THR A 38 -1.88 -4.14 -13.01
CA THR A 38 -1.29 -5.04 -14.01
C THR A 38 -0.13 -5.81 -13.40
N VAL A 39 -0.24 -7.14 -13.43
CA VAL A 39 0.84 -8.05 -13.06
C VAL A 39 1.52 -8.54 -14.33
N ASN A 40 2.83 -8.38 -14.39
CA ASN A 40 3.68 -9.01 -15.38
C ASN A 40 4.55 -10.07 -14.71
N MET A 41 4.81 -11.17 -15.40
CA MET A 41 5.71 -12.22 -14.97
C MET A 41 7.04 -12.09 -15.73
N SER A 42 8.15 -12.30 -15.04
CA SER A 42 9.47 -12.25 -15.67
C SER A 42 9.67 -13.42 -16.63
N THR A 43 10.23 -13.14 -17.80
CA THR A 43 10.64 -14.13 -18.81
C THR A 43 12.07 -14.65 -18.58
N VAL A 44 12.84 -13.97 -17.72
CA VAL A 44 14.26 -14.26 -17.45
C VAL A 44 14.50 -14.84 -16.05
N LYS A 45 13.55 -14.70 -15.13
CA LYS A 45 13.65 -15.23 -13.76
C LYS A 45 12.35 -15.89 -13.33
N GLU A 46 12.44 -17.14 -12.89
CA GLU A 46 11.28 -17.86 -12.35
C GLU A 46 10.73 -17.18 -11.10
N ASN A 47 9.40 -17.20 -10.97
CA ASN A 47 8.66 -16.69 -9.81
C ASN A 47 9.03 -15.24 -9.43
N LEU A 48 9.34 -14.41 -10.44
CA LEU A 48 9.46 -12.96 -10.29
C LEU A 48 8.28 -12.29 -10.99
N TYR A 49 7.56 -11.47 -10.24
CA TYR A 49 6.42 -10.71 -10.74
C TYR A 49 6.63 -9.23 -10.49
N MET A 50 6.12 -8.41 -11.40
CA MET A 50 6.17 -6.95 -11.35
C MET A 50 4.75 -6.41 -11.46
N LEU A 51 4.38 -5.56 -10.51
CA LEU A 51 3.05 -4.97 -10.39
C LEU A 51 3.11 -3.48 -10.73
N TYR A 52 2.21 -3.05 -11.61
CA TYR A 52 1.97 -1.65 -11.94
C TYR A 52 0.52 -1.28 -11.70
N PHE A 53 0.29 -0.05 -11.25
CA PHE A 53 -1.05 0.49 -11.05
C PHE A 53 -1.38 1.42 -12.22
N SER A 54 -2.48 1.14 -12.91
CA SER A 54 -3.00 2.00 -13.98
C SER A 54 -3.40 3.36 -13.42
N ASN A 55 -4.02 3.34 -12.24
CA ASN A 55 -4.25 4.51 -11.40
C ASN A 55 -3.20 4.53 -10.31
N GLN A 56 -2.11 5.28 -10.53
CA GLN A 56 -1.01 5.34 -9.57
C GLN A 56 -1.51 5.76 -8.18
N PRO A 57 -1.26 4.96 -7.12
CA PRO A 57 -1.57 5.37 -5.76
C PRO A 57 -0.74 6.59 -5.38
N ASP A 58 -1.15 7.30 -4.33
CA ASP A 58 -0.20 8.16 -3.62
C ASP A 58 0.77 7.30 -2.78
N PHE A 59 1.82 7.93 -2.24
CA PHE A 59 2.81 7.21 -1.47
C PHE A 59 2.22 6.54 -0.22
N GLU A 60 1.23 7.15 0.42
CA GLU A 60 0.58 6.58 1.61
C GLU A 60 -0.07 5.23 1.28
N ARG A 61 -0.88 5.18 0.22
CA ARG A 61 -1.54 3.93 -0.21
C ARG A 61 -0.53 2.93 -0.76
N PHE A 62 0.53 3.40 -1.44
CA PHE A 62 1.61 2.53 -1.90
C PHE A 62 2.27 1.77 -0.75
N LYS A 63 2.54 2.43 0.39
CA LYS A 63 3.07 1.75 1.60
C LYS A 63 2.13 0.65 2.09
N TYR A 64 0.83 0.91 2.15
CA TYR A 64 -0.16 -0.11 2.54
C TYR A 64 -0.14 -1.31 1.59
N PHE A 65 0.00 -1.09 0.30
CA PHE A 65 0.04 -2.17 -0.70
C PHE A 65 1.29 -3.03 -0.56
N VAL A 66 2.45 -2.42 -0.30
CA VAL A 66 3.70 -3.15 0.01
C VAL A 66 3.54 -3.98 1.29
N ASN A 67 2.95 -3.40 2.35
CA ASN A 67 2.73 -4.11 3.60
C ASN A 67 1.77 -5.29 3.42
N TYR A 68 0.62 -5.05 2.78
CA TYR A 68 -0.37 -6.09 2.51
C TYR A 68 0.23 -7.25 1.71
N LEU A 69 0.97 -6.96 0.63
CA LEU A 69 1.57 -8.01 -0.21
C LEU A 69 2.67 -8.81 0.52
N THR A 70 3.22 -8.28 1.62
CA THR A 70 4.12 -9.05 2.50
C THR A 70 3.35 -10.10 3.30
N TYR A 71 2.12 -9.80 3.70
CA TYR A 71 1.28 -10.65 4.54
C TYR A 71 -0.16 -10.83 4.00
N PRO A 72 -0.36 -11.28 2.76
CA PRO A 72 -1.70 -11.45 2.22
C PRO A 72 -2.40 -12.63 2.90
N GLU A 73 -3.74 -12.61 2.91
CA GLU A 73 -4.57 -13.71 3.41
C GLU A 73 -4.65 -14.86 2.38
N VAL A 74 -3.48 -15.35 1.96
CA VAL A 74 -3.30 -16.47 1.03
C VAL A 74 -2.44 -17.53 1.69
N ASP A 75 -2.99 -18.75 1.77
CA ASP A 75 -2.34 -19.86 2.45
C ASP A 75 -0.95 -20.14 1.89
N ASN A 76 0.05 -20.23 2.78
CA ASN A 76 1.45 -20.49 2.46
C ASN A 76 2.09 -19.45 1.50
N PHE A 77 1.52 -18.25 1.39
CA PHE A 77 2.12 -17.18 0.62
C PHE A 77 3.48 -16.80 1.21
N LYS A 78 4.53 -16.92 0.39
CA LYS A 78 5.89 -16.52 0.75
C LYS A 78 6.48 -15.73 -0.39
N ALA A 79 6.65 -14.44 -0.18
CA ALA A 79 7.31 -13.57 -1.13
C ALA A 79 8.27 -12.63 -0.41
N LYS A 80 9.36 -12.29 -1.10
CA LYS A 80 10.07 -11.04 -0.80
C LYS A 80 9.43 -9.93 -1.61
N VAL A 81 8.90 -8.92 -0.92
CA VAL A 81 8.16 -7.80 -1.51
C VAL A 81 9.01 -6.55 -1.46
N LEU A 82 9.24 -5.95 -2.63
CA LEU A 82 10.06 -4.74 -2.77
C LEU A 82 9.31 -3.71 -3.62
N GLY A 83 8.89 -2.61 -3.00
CA GLY A 83 8.32 -1.46 -3.69
C GLY A 83 9.40 -0.47 -4.13
N TYR A 84 9.28 0.07 -5.33
CA TYR A 84 10.16 1.12 -5.83
C TYR A 84 9.36 2.38 -6.12
N TRP A 85 9.76 3.47 -5.48
CA TRP A 85 9.01 4.72 -5.46
C TRP A 85 9.93 5.91 -5.67
N THR A 86 9.55 6.85 -6.53
CA THR A 86 10.25 8.14 -6.64
C THR A 86 9.54 9.18 -5.79
N VAL A 87 10.24 9.69 -4.78
CA VAL A 87 9.66 10.62 -3.82
C VAL A 87 9.33 11.96 -4.48
N THR A 88 8.12 12.44 -4.22
CA THR A 88 7.56 13.70 -4.71
C THR A 88 7.38 14.69 -3.55
N ALA A 89 6.93 15.91 -3.87
CA ALA A 89 6.68 16.91 -2.83
C ALA A 89 5.40 16.61 -2.04
N GLU A 90 4.54 15.76 -2.59
CA GLU A 90 3.24 15.36 -2.06
C GLU A 90 3.32 14.21 -1.04
N ASP A 91 4.46 13.50 -0.98
CA ASP A 91 4.63 12.26 -0.19
C ASP A 91 4.83 12.47 1.32
N ASN A 92 4.66 13.70 1.82
CA ASN A 92 4.84 14.07 3.24
C ASN A 92 6.19 13.64 3.85
N LEU A 93 7.24 13.46 3.02
CA LEU A 93 8.59 13.16 3.48
C LEU A 93 9.45 14.42 3.62
N PRO A 94 10.51 14.40 4.45
CA PRO A 94 11.47 15.50 4.54
C PRO A 94 12.01 15.89 3.16
N ARG A 95 12.09 17.21 2.90
CA ARG A 95 12.49 17.78 1.59
C ARG A 95 13.77 17.20 1.00
N LYS A 96 14.71 16.77 1.85
CA LYS A 96 15.97 16.14 1.40
C LYS A 96 15.75 14.88 0.55
N TYR A 97 14.62 14.18 0.71
CA TYR A 97 14.31 12.96 -0.05
C TYR A 97 13.57 13.22 -1.37
N ILE A 98 13.04 14.43 -1.60
CA ILE A 98 12.30 14.74 -2.83
C ILE A 98 13.19 14.51 -4.06
N GLY A 99 12.64 13.82 -5.06
CA GLY A 99 13.31 13.42 -6.29
C GLY A 99 14.18 12.17 -6.17
N GLN A 100 14.37 11.61 -4.97
CA GLN A 100 15.15 10.40 -4.77
C GLN A 100 14.32 9.14 -5.04
N ARG A 101 15.02 8.07 -5.43
CA ARG A 101 14.45 6.73 -5.55
C ARG A 101 14.54 6.02 -4.20
N ALA A 102 13.39 5.52 -3.76
CA ALA A 102 13.22 4.77 -2.53
C ALA A 102 12.91 3.30 -2.85
N LEU A 103 13.54 2.41 -2.12
CA LEU A 103 13.16 1.01 -2.00
C LEU A 103 12.39 0.83 -0.71
N VAL A 104 11.08 0.55 -0.83
CA VAL A 104 10.12 0.37 0.25
C VAL A 104 9.93 -1.12 0.51
N TYR A 105 9.94 -1.53 1.77
CA TYR A 105 9.86 -2.94 2.17
C TYR A 105 9.35 -3.06 3.60
N VAL A 106 8.92 -4.25 4.00
CA VAL A 106 8.74 -4.59 5.42
C VAL A 106 9.99 -5.33 5.89
N SER A 107 10.52 -4.97 7.07
CA SER A 107 11.74 -5.60 7.60
C SER A 107 11.51 -7.08 7.91
N ASP A 108 12.51 -7.92 7.65
CA ASP A 108 12.46 -9.34 8.04
C ASP A 108 12.42 -9.52 9.58
N GLN A 109 12.75 -8.46 10.33
CA GLN A 109 12.68 -8.42 11.80
C GLN A 109 11.38 -7.80 12.32
N ASP A 110 10.48 -7.35 11.44
CA ASP A 110 9.21 -6.77 11.87
C ASP A 110 8.25 -7.85 12.39
N THR A 111 7.68 -7.61 13.57
CA THR A 111 6.73 -8.53 14.22
C THR A 111 5.36 -7.92 14.44
N GLU A 112 5.21 -6.62 14.17
CA GLU A 112 4.01 -5.84 14.49
C GLU A 112 3.11 -5.68 13.25
N GLY A 113 3.68 -5.68 12.04
CA GLY A 113 2.95 -5.57 10.78
C GLY A 113 2.34 -4.20 10.52
N ASP A 114 2.76 -3.18 11.27
CA ASP A 114 2.15 -1.85 11.33
C ASP A 114 3.01 -0.73 10.71
N ASN A 115 4.06 -1.12 10.00
CA ASN A 115 5.02 -0.19 9.42
C ASN A 115 5.69 -0.74 8.17
N VAL A 116 6.32 0.17 7.43
CA VAL A 116 7.25 -0.16 6.36
C VAL A 116 8.56 0.62 6.55
N CYS A 117 9.62 0.08 5.99
CA CYS A 117 10.92 0.72 5.89
C CYS A 117 11.14 1.25 4.47
N ALA A 118 11.96 2.30 4.35
CA ALA A 118 12.50 2.73 3.07
C ALA A 118 14.01 3.01 3.16
N VAL A 119 14.73 2.58 2.13
CA VAL A 119 16.14 2.93 1.90
C VAL A 119 16.28 3.71 0.61
N PHE A 120 17.22 4.66 0.60
CA PHE A 120 17.47 5.56 -0.52
C PHE A 120 18.85 5.31 -1.11
N GLU A 121 19.00 5.54 -2.41
CA GLU A 121 20.27 5.42 -3.11
C GLU A 121 21.34 6.32 -2.48
N GLY A 122 22.50 5.75 -2.11
CA GLY A 122 23.62 6.49 -1.52
C GLY A 122 23.45 6.87 -0.04
N HIS A 123 22.30 6.59 0.60
CA HIS A 123 22.11 6.87 2.03
C HIS A 123 22.62 5.73 2.91
N LYS A 124 23.08 6.09 4.12
CA LYS A 124 23.56 5.14 5.12
C LYS A 124 22.45 4.61 6.03
N SER A 125 21.42 5.42 6.26
CA SER A 125 20.27 5.11 7.12
C SER A 125 19.06 4.63 6.31
N ALA A 126 18.23 3.82 6.94
CA ALA A 126 16.86 3.59 6.51
C ALA A 126 15.89 4.55 7.24
N ILE A 127 14.65 4.60 6.79
CA ILE A 127 13.56 5.27 7.49
C ILE A 127 12.47 4.24 7.78
N LYS A 128 11.90 4.25 8.98
CA LYS A 128 10.70 3.49 9.36
C LYS A 128 9.51 4.43 9.31
N MET A 129 8.39 3.99 8.73
CA MET A 129 7.16 4.75 8.56
C MET A 129 6.01 3.89 9.07
N GLY A 130 5.42 4.28 10.19
CA GLY A 130 4.27 3.63 10.77
C GLY A 130 2.96 4.03 10.09
N PHE A 131 1.92 3.24 10.34
CA PHE A 131 0.56 3.51 9.88
C PHE A 131 -0.31 4.21 10.93
N ALA A 132 0.14 4.25 12.18
CA ALA A 132 -0.57 4.92 13.27
C ALA A 132 -0.33 6.44 13.26
N SER A 133 -1.35 7.21 13.65
CA SER A 133 -1.25 8.65 13.81
C SER A 133 -0.18 8.99 14.86
N GLY A 134 0.83 9.77 14.47
CA GLY A 134 1.95 10.16 15.35
C GLY A 134 3.24 9.34 15.15
N GLU A 135 3.18 8.23 14.41
CA GLU A 135 4.33 7.37 14.06
C GLU A 135 4.76 7.59 12.59
N GLU A 136 4.73 8.85 12.14
CA GLU A 136 4.84 9.17 10.71
C GLU A 136 6.21 8.80 10.12
N TYR A 137 7.26 8.90 10.93
CA TYR A 137 8.63 8.84 10.45
C TYR A 137 9.68 8.67 11.57
N GLN A 138 10.55 7.67 11.45
CA GLN A 138 11.72 7.47 12.28
C GLN A 138 12.95 7.17 11.42
N VAL A 139 14.07 7.88 11.64
CA VAL A 139 15.36 7.51 11.04
C VAL A 139 15.94 6.33 11.81
N LEU A 140 16.34 5.29 11.10
CA LEU A 140 17.06 4.15 11.66
C LEU A 140 18.57 4.39 11.55
N GLU A 141 19.33 4.07 12.59
CA GLU A 141 20.79 4.24 12.59
C GLU A 141 21.47 3.34 11.55
N GLU A 142 20.92 2.13 11.37
CA GLU A 142 21.38 1.14 10.42
C GLU A 142 20.28 0.78 9.43
N LYS A 143 20.68 0.39 8.23
CA LYS A 143 19.79 -0.18 7.22
C LYS A 143 20.02 -1.69 7.13
N GLU A 144 18.93 -2.43 7.00
CA GLU A 144 18.96 -3.89 6.85
C GLU A 144 19.70 -4.32 5.57
N PHE A 145 19.54 -3.54 4.50
CA PHE A 145 20.28 -3.71 3.26
C PHE A 145 20.48 -2.38 2.53
N SER A 146 21.45 -2.35 1.62
CA SER A 146 21.64 -1.20 0.75
C SER A 146 20.57 -1.14 -0.34
N PHE A 147 20.22 0.07 -0.76
CA PHE A 147 19.38 0.28 -1.93
C PHE A 147 19.96 -0.46 -3.14
N SER A 148 19.10 -1.23 -3.82
CA SER A 148 19.41 -1.92 -5.07
C SER A 148 18.12 -2.04 -5.88
N GLU A 149 18.10 -1.43 -7.06
CA GLU A 149 17.02 -1.55 -8.02
C GLU A 149 17.53 -2.36 -9.22
N PRO A 150 16.92 -3.52 -9.52
CA PRO A 150 17.30 -4.29 -10.69
C PRO A 150 16.99 -3.51 -11.97
N LEU A 151 17.92 -3.56 -12.93
CA LEU A 151 17.70 -3.06 -14.27
C LEU A 151 16.96 -4.14 -15.07
N PHE A 152 15.81 -3.78 -15.62
CA PHE A 152 15.00 -4.65 -16.48
C PHE A 152 14.79 -3.99 -17.83
N GLU A 153 14.84 -4.79 -18.88
CA GLU A 153 14.43 -4.39 -20.22
C GLU A 153 12.94 -4.70 -20.43
N THR A 154 12.30 -4.02 -21.40
CA THR A 154 10.87 -4.18 -21.65
C THR A 154 10.50 -5.64 -22.00
N GLN A 155 11.40 -6.38 -22.66
CA GLN A 155 11.19 -7.79 -23.00
C GLN A 155 11.40 -8.79 -21.84
N ASP A 156 11.93 -8.33 -20.70
CA ASP A 156 12.19 -9.20 -19.53
C ASP A 156 10.90 -9.61 -18.80
N PHE A 157 9.75 -9.06 -19.22
CA PHE A 157 8.45 -9.28 -18.63
C PHE A 157 7.38 -9.51 -19.69
N SER A 158 6.51 -10.49 -19.43
CA SER A 158 5.30 -10.73 -20.20
C SER A 158 4.06 -10.42 -19.34
N PRO A 159 2.99 -9.85 -19.90
CA PRO A 159 1.74 -9.65 -19.18
C PRO A 159 1.18 -10.96 -18.64
N LEU A 160 0.86 -11.00 -17.35
CA LEU A 160 0.16 -12.13 -16.73
C LEU A 160 -1.35 -11.85 -16.70
N LYS A 161 -1.76 -10.79 -15.99
CA LYS A 161 -3.17 -10.43 -15.82
C LYS A 161 -3.29 -8.99 -15.31
N THR A 162 -4.35 -8.30 -15.71
CA THR A 162 -4.79 -7.05 -15.08
C THR A 162 -5.97 -7.35 -14.15
N PHE A 163 -5.88 -6.83 -12.93
CA PHE A 163 -6.85 -7.01 -11.87
C PHE A 163 -7.65 -5.73 -11.67
N SER A 164 -8.92 -5.90 -11.34
CA SER A 164 -9.80 -4.82 -10.90
C SER A 164 -10.69 -5.37 -9.80
N PRO A 165 -11.22 -4.51 -8.93
CA PRO A 165 -12.03 -4.96 -7.81
C PRO A 165 -13.28 -5.69 -8.29
N ASP A 166 -13.61 -6.82 -7.66
CA ASP A 166 -14.89 -7.48 -7.82
C ASP A 166 -15.94 -6.78 -6.95
N ARG A 167 -16.60 -5.78 -7.53
CA ARG A 167 -17.61 -4.96 -6.84
C ARG A 167 -18.90 -5.71 -6.53
N SER A 168 -19.05 -6.97 -6.96
CA SER A 168 -20.20 -7.79 -6.61
C SER A 168 -20.19 -8.20 -5.12
N TYR A 169 -19.01 -8.27 -4.49
CA TYR A 169 -18.86 -8.72 -3.10
C TYR A 169 -19.38 -7.73 -2.05
N HIS A 170 -19.34 -6.43 -2.34
CA HIS A 170 -19.81 -5.39 -1.40
C HIS A 170 -21.34 -5.24 -1.37
N GLN A 171 -22.09 -5.90 -2.25
CA GLN A 171 -23.57 -5.81 -2.25
C GLN A 171 -24.24 -6.69 -1.17
N GLU A 172 -23.56 -7.68 -0.59
CA GLU A 172 -24.16 -8.57 0.43
C GLU A 172 -23.93 -8.12 1.89
N ALA A 173 -23.10 -7.10 2.13
CA ALA A 173 -22.72 -6.69 3.49
C ALA A 173 -23.47 -5.46 4.04
N THR A 174 -24.46 -4.89 3.34
CA THR A 174 -25.37 -3.90 3.95
C THR A 174 -26.64 -4.57 4.46
N LYS A 175 -26.52 -5.34 5.55
CA LYS A 175 -27.67 -5.56 6.43
C LYS A 175 -27.92 -4.26 7.20
N PRO A 176 -29.15 -3.70 7.22
CA PRO A 176 -29.46 -2.51 8.01
C PRO A 176 -29.56 -2.91 9.48
N GLY A 177 -28.41 -2.98 10.17
CA GLY A 177 -28.32 -3.23 11.59
C GLY A 177 -28.01 -1.93 12.34
N CYS A 178 -29.05 -1.33 12.94
CA CYS A 178 -28.95 -0.30 13.99
C CYS A 178 -28.09 0.95 13.69
N SER A 179 -28.58 1.83 12.82
CA SER A 179 -28.36 3.28 12.99
C SER A 179 -29.70 3.98 13.09
N LEU A 180 -30.39 3.68 14.18
CA LEU A 180 -31.56 4.40 14.66
C LEU A 180 -31.17 4.90 16.05
N ILE A 181 -30.44 6.01 16.09
CA ILE A 181 -30.37 7.06 17.14
C ILE A 181 -29.33 8.07 16.65
N LEU A 182 -29.76 9.01 15.80
CA LEU A 182 -29.16 10.34 15.70
C LEU A 182 -30.14 11.29 15.00
N ALA A 183 -31.31 11.44 15.61
CA ALA A 183 -32.28 12.47 15.27
C ALA A 183 -33.09 12.87 16.51
N ILE A 184 -32.42 13.35 17.56
CA ILE A 184 -33.05 14.22 18.58
C ILE A 184 -32.04 15.30 19.00
N PHE A 185 -31.88 16.30 18.15
CA PHE A 185 -31.64 17.67 18.59
C PHE A 185 -32.58 18.54 17.80
N LEU A 186 -33.53 19.17 18.52
CA LEU A 186 -34.32 20.37 18.18
C LEU A 186 -35.74 20.25 18.77
N VAL A 187 -35.86 20.22 20.10
CA VAL A 187 -36.92 20.91 20.89
C VAL A 187 -36.51 20.70 22.34
N PHE A 188 -35.84 21.67 22.99
CA PHE A 188 -35.89 21.98 24.44
C PHE A 188 -34.80 23.02 24.80
N GLY A 189 -34.65 24.03 23.96
CA GLY A 189 -33.74 25.18 24.18
C GLY A 189 -34.49 26.51 24.29
N SER A 190 -35.76 26.51 24.71
CA SER A 190 -36.58 27.73 24.76
C SER A 190 -37.61 27.74 25.90
N PHE A 191 -37.30 27.11 27.05
CA PHE A 191 -38.16 27.19 28.25
C PHE A 191 -37.45 27.62 29.54
N LEU A 192 -36.14 27.88 29.52
CA LEU A 192 -35.40 28.33 30.72
C LEU A 192 -35.09 29.83 30.77
N LEU A 193 -35.70 30.64 29.89
CA LEU A 193 -35.62 32.10 29.92
C LEU A 193 -36.92 32.79 30.38
N TRP A 194 -37.86 32.02 30.94
CA TRP A 194 -39.13 32.53 31.46
C TRP A 194 -39.38 32.13 32.92
N MET A 195 -38.33 32.12 33.77
CA MET A 195 -38.47 32.12 35.24
C MET A 195 -37.33 32.91 35.92
N ILE A 196 -37.03 34.10 35.39
CA ILE A 196 -36.38 35.16 36.18
C ILE A 196 -37.20 36.44 35.94
N LYS A 197 -38.30 36.55 36.67
CA LYS A 197 -38.93 37.80 37.09
C LYS A 197 -39.47 37.61 38.49
#